data_AF-A0A1Y4SU20-F1
#
_entry.id   AF-A0A1Y4SU20-F1
#
_cell.length_a   1.000
_cell.length_b   1.000
_cell.length_c   1.000
_cell.angle_alpha   90.00
_cell.angle_beta   90.00
_cell.angle_gamma   90.00
#
_symmetry.space_group_name_H-M   'P 1'
#
loop_
_entity.id
_entity.type
_entity.pdbx_description
1 polymer ?
#
loop_
_entity_poly.entity_id
_entity_poly.type
_entity_poly.pdbx_seq_one_letter_code
_entity_poly.pdbx_strand_id
1 'polypeptide(L)'
;MRPKSFFLAAGAAALCILGAAWLWLSRPAAPPASSVSSGPASSAPGVDSEAPASSEPAVTVIQDTFGFAGPDGSTLLLPAQAVQPQDPQAIDTAMGAWGTLLPVTWAGTQDADSQDTGRWTAANFGHMAGQLYQVEGQALQEREAVFYRYTSPA
;
A
#
# COMPACT_ATOMS: atom_id res chain seq x y z
N MET A 1 30.33 46.61 -15.58
CA MET A 1 31.79 46.70 -15.31
C MET A 1 32.01 46.71 -13.79
N ARG A 2 33.18 46.21 -13.33
CA ARG A 2 33.61 46.05 -11.91
C ARG A 2 32.95 44.88 -11.12
N PRO A 3 33.69 44.25 -10.17
CA PRO A 3 33.87 42.78 -10.27
C PRO A 3 33.96 41.94 -8.96
N LYS A 4 34.00 40.61 -9.17
CA LYS A 4 34.82 39.57 -8.48
C LYS A 4 34.61 39.19 -6.99
N SER A 5 34.67 37.86 -6.78
CA SER A 5 34.93 37.13 -5.51
C SER A 5 33.76 37.15 -4.52
N PHE A 6 33.48 36.14 -3.69
CA PHE A 6 34.21 34.91 -3.31
C PHE A 6 33.23 33.69 -3.44
N PHE A 7 33.56 32.43 -3.16
CA PHE A 7 34.74 31.78 -2.55
C PHE A 7 35.08 30.45 -3.28
N LEU A 8 36.01 29.67 -2.72
CA LEU A 8 36.34 28.29 -3.08
C LEU A 8 36.42 27.50 -1.76
N ALA A 9 35.80 26.32 -1.66
CA ALA A 9 35.97 25.44 -0.50
C ALA A 9 35.85 23.96 -0.90
N ALA A 10 36.98 23.34 -1.22
CA ALA A 10 37.12 21.89 -1.22
C ALA A 10 37.54 21.45 0.19
N GLY A 11 36.98 20.33 0.69
CA GLY A 11 37.33 19.77 1.99
C GLY A 11 36.82 18.35 2.12
N ALA A 12 37.70 17.39 2.39
CA ALA A 12 37.42 15.97 2.36
C ALA A 12 37.54 15.30 3.74
N ALA A 13 36.65 14.37 4.04
CA ALA A 13 36.81 13.23 4.96
C ALA A 13 35.68 12.24 4.61
N ALA A 14 35.86 11.02 4.12
CA ALA A 14 36.78 9.94 4.48
C ALA A 14 36.40 9.20 5.79
N LEU A 15 36.01 7.94 5.60
CA LEU A 15 36.04 6.81 6.54
C LEU A 15 35.11 6.81 7.77
N CYS A 16 34.16 5.88 7.75
CA CYS A 16 33.98 4.89 8.83
C CYS A 16 33.52 3.56 8.19
N ILE A 17 34.19 2.45 8.54
CA ILE A 17 33.93 1.09 8.05
C ILE A 17 33.48 0.25 9.26
N LEU A 18 32.80 -0.88 8.99
CA LEU A 18 32.46 -1.99 9.90
C LEU A 18 31.26 -1.76 10.83
N GLY A 19 30.21 -2.56 10.59
CA GLY A 19 29.04 -2.68 11.44
C GLY A 19 28.25 -3.95 11.12
N ALA A 20 28.63 -5.06 11.77
CA ALA A 20 27.83 -6.28 11.94
C ALA A 20 27.18 -6.92 10.68
N ALA A 21 28.00 -7.62 9.88
CA ALA A 21 27.61 -8.99 9.58
C ALA A 21 27.61 -9.80 10.89
N TRP A 22 26.84 -10.89 10.95
CA TRP A 22 26.44 -11.63 12.17
C TRP A 22 25.23 -11.01 12.87
N LEU A 23 24.04 -11.56 12.61
CA LEU A 23 23.25 -12.23 13.64
C LEU A 23 22.21 -13.18 12.99
N TRP A 24 22.23 -14.44 13.41
CA TRP A 24 21.06 -15.34 13.50
C TRP A 24 20.56 -16.06 12.23
N LEU A 25 21.41 -16.98 11.79
CA LEU A 25 20.97 -18.33 11.45
C LEU A 25 20.12 -18.92 12.61
N SER A 26 18.80 -19.08 12.41
CA SER A 26 17.92 -19.81 13.34
C SER A 26 16.70 -20.42 12.63
N ARG A 27 16.89 -21.61 12.04
CA ARG A 27 15.87 -22.68 11.95
C ARG A 27 16.30 -23.75 12.95
N PRO A 28 15.38 -24.30 13.77
CA PRO A 28 14.42 -25.32 13.33
C PRO A 28 13.05 -25.14 14.06
N ALA A 29 12.05 -26.03 14.10
CA ALA A 29 11.86 -27.40 13.59
C ALA A 29 10.36 -27.60 13.26
N ALA A 30 10.01 -28.58 12.42
CA ALA A 30 8.63 -29.03 12.28
C ALA A 30 8.29 -30.08 13.37
N PRO A 31 7.13 -29.99 14.06
CA PRO A 31 6.61 -31.08 14.87
C PRO A 31 5.95 -32.17 13.98
N PRO A 32 5.85 -33.42 14.46
CA PRO A 32 5.45 -34.57 13.64
C PRO A 32 3.94 -34.67 13.38
N ALA A 33 3.59 -35.40 12.31
CA ALA A 33 2.23 -35.89 12.11
C ALA A 33 1.87 -36.94 13.17
N SER A 34 0.63 -36.90 13.66
CA SER A 34 0.06 -37.95 14.52
C SER A 34 -1.35 -38.34 14.05
N SER A 35 -1.48 -39.64 13.81
CA SER A 35 -2.59 -40.32 13.15
C SER A 35 -3.89 -40.39 13.96
N VAL A 36 -5.01 -40.37 13.22
CA VAL A 36 -6.36 -40.92 13.49
C VAL A 36 -6.85 -41.20 14.93
N SER A 37 -8.10 -40.77 15.18
CA SER A 37 -9.04 -41.54 16.02
C SER A 37 -10.47 -41.38 15.51
N SER A 38 -11.11 -42.50 15.15
CA SER A 38 -12.50 -42.56 14.70
C SER A 38 -13.40 -43.00 15.85
N GLY A 39 -14.51 -42.28 16.10
CA GLY A 39 -15.52 -42.64 17.09
C GLY A 39 -16.91 -42.15 16.67
N PRO A 40 -17.98 -42.96 16.74
CA PRO A 40 -19.26 -42.64 16.09
C PRO A 40 -20.27 -41.87 16.96
N ALA A 41 -21.07 -41.06 16.26
CA ALA A 41 -22.48 -40.71 16.48
C ALA A 41 -23.05 -40.56 17.91
N SER A 42 -23.63 -39.37 18.16
CA SER A 42 -24.82 -39.22 18.99
C SER A 42 -25.72 -38.14 18.41
N SER A 43 -26.97 -38.49 18.08
CA SER A 43 -27.96 -37.57 17.54
C SER A 43 -28.88 -37.05 18.65
N ALA A 44 -29.03 -35.73 18.76
CA ALA A 44 -30.13 -35.10 19.49
C ALA A 44 -30.53 -33.79 18.76
N PRO A 45 -31.81 -33.37 18.82
CA PRO A 45 -32.37 -32.45 17.84
C PRO A 45 -32.40 -30.99 18.30
N GLY A 46 -32.56 -30.10 17.31
CA GLY A 46 -33.19 -28.79 17.51
C GLY A 46 -32.25 -27.65 17.89
N VAL A 47 -31.80 -26.92 16.88
CA VAL A 47 -32.18 -25.50 16.72
C VAL A 47 -32.10 -25.17 15.24
N ASP A 48 -33.19 -24.65 14.68
CA ASP A 48 -33.13 -23.77 13.52
C ASP A 48 -32.48 -22.45 13.99
N SER A 49 -31.18 -22.50 14.22
CA SER A 49 -30.36 -21.30 14.21
C SER A 49 -30.24 -20.87 12.77
N GLU A 50 -31.21 -20.07 12.32
CA GLU A 50 -30.99 -19.14 11.23
C GLU A 50 -29.78 -18.28 11.63
N ALA A 51 -28.60 -18.71 11.21
CA ALA A 51 -27.38 -17.95 11.37
C ALA A 51 -27.65 -16.60 10.71
N PRO A 52 -27.47 -15.47 11.42
CA PRO A 52 -27.69 -14.17 10.80
C PRO A 52 -26.81 -14.13 9.56
N ALA A 53 -27.45 -14.00 8.39
CA ALA A 53 -26.73 -13.91 7.14
C ALA A 53 -25.71 -12.79 7.30
N SER A 54 -24.43 -13.16 7.29
CA SER A 54 -23.36 -12.19 7.45
C SER A 54 -23.37 -11.36 6.18
N SER A 55 -24.04 -10.20 6.24
CA SER A 55 -23.94 -9.14 5.25
C SER A 55 -22.55 -8.51 5.36
N GLU A 56 -21.52 -9.33 5.11
CA GLU A 56 -20.20 -8.82 4.78
C GLU A 56 -20.41 -7.91 3.56
N PRO A 57 -20.11 -6.61 3.68
CA PRO A 57 -20.43 -5.69 2.61
C PRO A 57 -19.57 -6.05 1.39
N ALA A 58 -20.14 -5.96 0.20
CA ALA A 58 -19.49 -6.44 -1.01
C ALA A 58 -18.25 -5.59 -1.35
N VAL A 59 -17.07 -6.07 -0.93
CA VAL A 59 -15.79 -5.43 -1.22
C VAL A 59 -15.41 -5.69 -2.68
N THR A 60 -15.49 -4.66 -3.50
CA THR A 60 -14.94 -4.69 -4.86
C THR A 60 -13.49 -4.22 -4.80
N VAL A 61 -12.56 -5.15 -4.97
CA VAL A 61 -11.18 -4.78 -5.32
C VAL A 61 -11.19 -4.32 -6.77
N ILE A 62 -10.59 -3.16 -7.05
CA ILE A 62 -10.35 -2.75 -8.44
C ILE A 62 -9.15 -3.56 -8.92
N GLN A 63 -9.44 -4.77 -9.42
CA GLN A 63 -8.43 -5.68 -9.93
C GLN A 63 -7.63 -4.98 -11.03
N ASP A 64 -6.31 -5.21 -11.03
CA ASP A 64 -5.32 -4.58 -11.91
C ASP A 64 -5.03 -3.07 -11.70
N THR A 65 -5.61 -2.43 -10.68
CA THR A 65 -5.36 -1.00 -10.40
C THR A 65 -4.31 -0.77 -9.31
N PHE A 66 -3.15 -0.29 -9.75
CA PHE A 66 -2.02 0.13 -8.92
C PHE A 66 -1.93 1.66 -8.82
N GLY A 67 -1.78 2.18 -7.61
CA GLY A 67 -1.35 3.55 -7.32
C GLY A 67 0.08 3.62 -6.82
N PHE A 68 0.54 4.84 -6.52
CA PHE A 68 1.87 5.11 -5.98
C PHE A 68 1.78 6.05 -4.79
N ALA A 69 2.54 5.75 -3.74
CA ALA A 69 2.68 6.66 -2.60
C ALA A 69 3.52 7.90 -2.97
N GLY A 70 3.10 9.06 -2.43
CA GLY A 70 3.81 10.32 -2.54
C GLY A 70 5.11 10.37 -1.74
N PRO A 71 5.88 11.47 -1.85
CA PRO A 71 7.21 11.57 -1.24
C PRO A 71 7.28 11.36 0.27
N ASP A 72 6.18 11.65 0.96
CA ASP A 72 5.94 11.59 2.41
C ASP A 72 5.03 10.41 2.84
N GLY A 73 4.52 9.64 1.88
CA GLY A 73 3.56 8.54 2.09
C GLY A 73 2.17 8.95 2.59
N SER A 74 1.85 10.24 2.65
CA SER A 74 0.54 10.71 3.15
C SER A 74 -0.50 10.81 2.02
N THR A 75 -0.07 11.00 0.78
CA THR A 75 -0.95 11.00 -0.40
C THR A 75 -0.63 9.82 -1.30
N LEU A 76 -1.64 9.21 -1.91
CA LEU A 76 -1.53 8.16 -2.93
C LEU A 76 -2.07 8.71 -4.25
N LEU A 77 -1.43 8.36 -5.36
CA LEU A 77 -1.85 8.71 -6.71
C LEU A 77 -2.23 7.46 -7.49
N LEU A 78 -3.45 7.43 -7.99
CA LEU A 78 -3.95 6.49 -8.98
C LEU A 78 -3.68 7.08 -10.38
N PRO A 79 -2.76 6.54 -11.20
CA PRO A 79 -2.46 7.11 -12.51
C PRO A 79 -3.71 7.16 -13.39
N ALA A 80 -3.87 8.26 -14.14
CA ALA A 80 -5.06 8.48 -14.97
C ALA A 80 -5.25 7.42 -16.08
N GLN A 81 -4.21 6.65 -16.38
CA GLN A 81 -4.21 5.59 -17.40
C GLN A 81 -4.41 4.17 -16.82
N ALA A 82 -4.49 4.01 -15.50
CA ALA A 82 -4.91 2.76 -14.86
C ALA A 82 -6.44 2.57 -14.99
N VAL A 83 -6.98 1.41 -14.59
CA VAL A 83 -8.43 1.22 -14.56
C VAL A 83 -9.03 2.12 -13.48
N GLN A 84 -9.78 3.14 -13.91
CA GLN A 84 -10.38 4.13 -13.02
C GLN A 84 -11.65 3.57 -12.36
N PRO A 85 -11.93 3.92 -11.09
CA PRO A 85 -13.26 3.70 -10.52
C PRO A 85 -14.32 4.50 -11.29
N GLN A 86 -15.57 4.01 -11.30
CA GLN A 86 -16.71 4.78 -11.81
C GLN A 86 -17.02 5.99 -10.92
N ASP A 87 -16.83 5.84 -9.61
CA ASP A 87 -16.90 6.91 -8.62
C ASP A 87 -15.58 6.96 -7.82
N PRO A 88 -14.74 7.98 -8.01
CA PRO A 88 -13.53 8.19 -7.20
C PRO A 88 -13.80 8.25 -5.69
N GLN A 89 -14.96 8.77 -5.27
CA GLN A 89 -15.28 8.94 -3.86
C GLN A 89 -15.70 7.64 -3.18
N ALA A 90 -15.98 6.57 -3.95
CA ALA A 90 -16.29 5.26 -3.40
C ALA A 90 -15.04 4.55 -2.83
N ILE A 91 -13.83 4.90 -3.27
CA ILE A 91 -12.59 4.29 -2.77
C ILE A 91 -12.34 4.76 -1.32
N ASP A 92 -12.64 3.84 -0.39
CA ASP A 92 -12.50 4.01 1.06
C ASP A 92 -11.20 3.43 1.63
N THR A 93 -10.54 2.53 0.89
CA THR A 93 -9.36 1.79 1.35
C THR A 93 -8.34 1.59 0.24
N ALA A 94 -7.07 1.84 0.55
CA ALA A 94 -5.94 1.33 -0.22
C ALA A 94 -5.25 0.16 0.52
N MET A 95 -4.53 -0.67 -0.21
CA MET A 95 -3.73 -1.78 0.32
C MET A 95 -2.25 -1.52 -0.02
N GLY A 96 -1.46 -1.21 0.99
CA GLY A 96 0.00 -1.11 0.89
C GLY A 96 0.68 -2.48 0.96
N ALA A 97 2.00 -2.49 1.13
CA ALA A 97 2.77 -3.72 1.23
C ALA A 97 2.29 -4.60 2.38
N TRP A 98 2.58 -5.89 2.23
CA TRP A 98 2.21 -6.96 3.17
C TRP A 98 0.69 -7.09 3.40
N GLY A 99 -0.14 -6.48 2.55
CA GLY A 99 -1.60 -6.48 2.67
C GLY A 99 -2.14 -5.43 3.65
N THR A 100 -1.32 -4.45 4.05
CA THR A 100 -1.70 -3.42 5.02
C THR A 100 -2.84 -2.57 4.49
N LEU A 101 -3.98 -2.58 5.19
CA LEU A 101 -5.16 -1.78 4.81
C LEU A 101 -5.02 -0.35 5.36
N LEU A 102 -5.18 0.62 4.46
CA LEU A 102 -5.02 2.05 4.69
C LEU A 102 -6.37 2.71 4.40
N PRO A 103 -7.07 3.29 5.38
CA PRO A 103 -8.25 4.10 5.09
C PRO A 103 -7.82 5.32 4.28
N VAL A 104 -8.59 5.66 3.25
CA VAL A 104 -8.27 6.79 2.36
C VAL A 104 -9.50 7.63 2.07
N THR A 105 -9.27 8.91 1.82
CA THR A 105 -10.29 9.87 1.37
C THR A 105 -9.89 10.43 0.01
N TRP A 106 -10.83 10.53 -0.94
CA TRP A 106 -10.56 11.20 -2.22
C TRP A 106 -10.19 12.68 -2.00
N ALA A 107 -9.01 13.06 -2.49
CA ALA A 107 -8.40 14.38 -2.28
C ALA A 107 -8.41 15.26 -3.54
N GLY A 108 -8.85 14.72 -4.68
CA GLY A 108 -8.96 15.46 -5.94
C GLY A 108 -8.27 14.77 -7.12
N THR A 109 -7.77 15.58 -8.05
CA THR A 109 -7.01 15.13 -9.23
C THR A 109 -5.72 15.95 -9.37
N GLN A 110 -4.70 15.32 -9.92
CA GLN A 110 -3.45 15.95 -10.34
C GLN A 110 -3.38 15.89 -11.87
N ASP A 111 -3.01 17.01 -12.50
CA ASP A 111 -2.68 17.05 -13.93
C ASP A 111 -1.21 16.66 -14.16
N ALA A 112 -0.89 16.14 -15.35
CA ALA A 112 0.50 15.93 -15.74
C ALA A 112 1.18 17.26 -16.11
N ASP A 113 2.49 17.37 -15.83
CA ASP A 113 3.29 18.55 -16.17
C ASP A 113 4.38 18.25 -17.23
N SER A 114 5.21 19.26 -17.55
CA SER A 114 6.27 19.14 -18.54
C SER A 114 7.49 18.30 -18.10
N GLN A 115 7.50 17.83 -16.85
CA GLN A 115 8.50 16.94 -16.29
C GLN A 115 8.02 15.48 -16.21
N ASP A 116 6.77 15.16 -16.62
CA ASP A 116 6.27 13.79 -16.66
C ASP A 116 7.16 12.91 -17.55
N THR A 117 7.80 11.90 -16.93
CA THR A 117 8.65 10.95 -17.64
C THR A 117 7.86 9.86 -18.39
N GLY A 118 6.53 9.85 -18.27
CA GLY A 118 5.64 8.81 -18.79
C GLY A 118 5.77 7.46 -18.07
N ARG A 119 6.46 7.42 -16.91
CA ARG A 119 6.73 6.19 -16.16
C ARG A 119 5.92 6.15 -14.87
N TRP A 120 5.05 5.15 -14.74
CA TRP A 120 4.28 4.92 -13.51
C TRP A 120 5.20 4.40 -12.40
N THR A 121 5.71 5.34 -11.60
CA THR A 121 6.62 5.08 -10.48
C THR A 121 6.43 6.18 -9.43
N ALA A 122 6.68 5.88 -8.16
CA ALA A 122 6.66 6.87 -7.09
C ALA A 122 7.72 7.99 -7.27
N ALA A 123 8.76 7.76 -8.08
CA ALA A 123 9.73 8.80 -8.45
C ALA A 123 9.15 9.87 -9.40
N ASN A 124 8.12 9.51 -10.18
CA ASN A 124 7.42 10.39 -11.12
C ASN A 124 6.13 10.98 -10.52
N PHE A 125 5.82 10.67 -9.24
CA PHE A 125 4.54 10.98 -8.59
C PHE A 125 4.06 12.42 -8.82
N GLY A 126 4.91 13.41 -8.56
CA GLY A 126 4.53 14.83 -8.62
C GLY A 126 4.35 15.42 -10.01
N HIS A 127 4.53 14.60 -11.06
CA HIS A 127 4.49 15.02 -12.46
C HIS A 127 3.45 14.26 -13.29
N MET A 128 2.87 13.18 -12.77
CA MET A 128 1.89 12.35 -13.49
C MET A 128 0.46 12.85 -13.32
N ALA A 129 -0.36 12.67 -14.35
CA ALA A 129 -1.80 12.81 -14.23
C ALA A 129 -2.41 11.65 -13.41
N GLY A 130 -3.35 11.94 -12.52
CA GLY A 130 -4.01 10.91 -11.72
C GLY A 130 -5.07 11.42 -10.74
N GLN A 131 -5.75 10.49 -10.08
CA GLN A 131 -6.63 10.78 -8.94
C GLN A 131 -5.80 10.74 -7.65
N LEU A 132 -6.00 11.70 -6.76
CA LEU A 132 -5.31 11.79 -5.48
C LEU A 132 -6.19 11.27 -4.34
N TYR A 133 -5.57 10.54 -3.42
CA TYR A 133 -6.19 9.98 -2.23
C TYR A 133 -5.34 10.32 -1.00
N GLN A 134 -5.92 10.93 0.01
CA GLN A 134 -5.26 11.18 1.29
C GLN A 134 -5.31 9.90 2.12
N VAL A 135 -4.18 9.48 2.69
CA VAL A 135 -4.11 8.41 3.70
C VAL A 135 -4.54 8.98 5.04
N GLU A 136 -5.48 8.32 5.69
CA GLU A 136 -5.94 8.65 7.02
C GLU A 136 -5.06 7.98 8.09
N GLY A 137 -4.56 8.76 9.05
CA GLY A 137 -3.78 8.24 10.18
C GLY A 137 -2.27 8.23 9.94
N GLN A 138 -1.67 7.05 9.78
CA GLN A 138 -0.22 6.91 9.61
C GLN A 138 0.17 6.88 8.13
N ALA A 139 1.07 7.78 7.74
CA ALA A 139 1.63 7.80 6.40
C ALA A 139 2.48 6.54 6.12
N LEU A 140 2.53 6.15 4.85
CA LEU A 140 3.37 5.05 4.39
C LEU A 140 4.85 5.39 4.56
N GLN A 141 5.61 4.48 5.19
CA GLN A 141 7.06 4.67 5.37
C GLN A 141 7.86 4.37 4.10
N GLU A 142 7.26 3.64 3.15
CA GLU A 142 7.89 3.22 1.90
C GLU A 142 7.15 3.80 0.69
N ARG A 143 7.89 4.06 -0.39
CA ARG A 143 7.36 4.58 -1.66
C ARG A 143 6.82 3.46 -2.52
N GLU A 144 5.75 2.86 -2.04
CA GLU A 144 5.17 1.62 -2.55
C GLU A 144 4.24 1.83 -3.74
N ALA A 145 4.04 0.74 -4.48
CA ALA A 145 2.85 0.56 -5.29
C ALA A 145 1.72 0.02 -4.39
N VAL A 146 0.54 0.65 -4.46
CA VAL A 146 -0.62 0.34 -3.62
C VAL A 146 -1.77 -0.18 -4.47
N PHE A 147 -2.59 -1.09 -3.97
CA PHE A 147 -3.85 -1.47 -4.64
C PHE A 147 -5.01 -0.66 -4.08
N TYR A 148 -6.02 -0.35 -4.89
CA TYR A 148 -7.24 0.30 -4.41
C TYR A 148 -8.44 -0.67 -4.37
N ARG A 149 -9.29 -0.49 -3.37
CA ARG A 149 -10.56 -1.22 -3.23
C ARG A 149 -11.65 -0.26 -2.75
N TYR A 150 -12.90 -0.65 -2.95
CA TYR A 150 -14.04 0.04 -2.37
C TYR A 150 -15.05 -0.95 -1.81
N THR A 151 -15.77 -0.51 -0.79
CA THR A 151 -16.93 -1.23 -0.28
C THR A 151 -18.17 -0.77 -1.04
N SER A 152 -18.84 -1.66 -1.77
CA SER A 152 -20.15 -1.32 -2.34
C SER A 152 -21.16 -1.18 -1.19
N PRO A 153 -22.04 -0.17 -1.20
CA PRO A 153 -23.25 -0.23 -0.39
C PRO A 153 -24.05 -1.49 -0.75
N ALA A 154 -24.65 -2.09 0.27
CA ALA A 154 -25.49 -3.28 0.18
C ALA A 154 -26.97 -2.93 -0.08
#